data_AF-A0A2V7N925-F1
#
_entry.id   AF-A0A2V7N925-F1
#
_cell.length_a   1.000
_cell.length_b   1.000
_cell.length_c   1.000
_cell.angle_alpha   90.00
_cell.angle_beta   90.00
_cell.angle_gamma   90.00
#
_symmetry.space_group_name_H-M   'P 1'
#
loop_
_entity.id
_entity.type
_entity.pdbx_description
1 polymer ?
#
loop_
_entity_poly.entity_id
_entity_poly.type
_entity_poly.pdbx_seq_one_letter_code
_entity_poly.pdbx_strand_id
1 'polypeptide(L)'
;MSRRELAGIVAVIVLLGLAFQGGEYGTLDWLQLRRQLAEERAALRALEVDLDSLGRAARALETDPVAQERAAREQFGMIRPGEILYRLVPRVNPGSSPGAAPVHP
;
A
#
# COMPACT_ATOMS: atom_id res chain seq x y z
N MET A 1 -12.02 63.93 -15.55
CA MET A 1 -11.27 62.89 -14.80
C MET A 1 -9.82 63.30 -14.71
N SER A 2 -9.33 63.52 -13.50
CA SER A 2 -7.93 63.83 -13.27
C SER A 2 -7.09 62.57 -13.48
N ARG A 3 -5.87 62.70 -14.03
CA ARG A 3 -4.97 61.55 -14.28
C ARG A 3 -4.74 60.65 -13.06
N ARG A 4 -4.92 61.21 -11.86
CA ARG A 4 -4.77 60.53 -10.56
C ARG A 4 -5.93 59.59 -10.26
N GLU A 5 -7.16 59.96 -10.62
CA GLU A 5 -8.34 59.08 -10.51
C GLU A 5 -8.22 57.89 -11.46
N LEU A 6 -7.76 58.14 -12.69
CA LEU A 6 -7.56 57.08 -13.68
C LEU A 6 -6.46 56.10 -13.26
N ALA A 7 -5.35 56.62 -12.72
CA ALA A 7 -4.28 55.79 -12.18
C ALA A 7 -4.75 54.94 -10.98
N GLY A 8 -5.58 55.51 -10.10
CA GLY A 8 -6.18 54.77 -8.98
C GLY A 8 -7.07 53.63 -9.44
N ILE A 9 -7.94 53.88 -10.43
CA ILE A 9 -8.83 52.86 -11.01
C ILE A 9 -8.01 51.73 -11.67
N VAL A 10 -6.98 52.08 -12.44
CA VAL A 10 -6.11 51.08 -13.08
C VAL A 10 -5.39 50.23 -12.04
N ALA A 11 -4.85 50.84 -10.98
CA ALA A 11 -4.16 50.10 -9.92
C ALA A 11 -5.09 49.10 -9.20
N VAL A 12 -6.34 49.50 -8.95
CA VAL A 12 -7.36 48.62 -8.34
C VAL A 12 -7.72 47.46 -9.27
N ILE A 13 -7.88 47.70 -10.57
CA ILE A 13 -8.15 46.65 -11.57
C ILE A 13 -6.98 45.65 -11.67
N VAL A 14 -5.74 46.14 -11.64
CA VAL A 14 -4.55 45.28 -11.66
C VAL A 14 -4.45 44.43 -10.40
N LEU A 15 -4.72 45.00 -9.23
CA LEU A 15 -4.75 44.26 -7.96
C LEU A 15 -5.85 43.21 -7.93
N LEU A 16 -7.05 43.53 -8.43
CA LEU A 16 -8.14 42.57 -8.59
C LEU A 16 -7.77 41.44 -9.56
N GLY A 17 -7.13 41.75 -10.70
CA GLY A 17 -6.66 40.75 -11.64
C GLY A 17 -5.59 39.82 -11.06
N LEU A 18 -4.65 40.37 -10.30
CA LEU A 18 -3.62 39.57 -9.59
C LEU A 18 -4.22 38.71 -8.48
N ALA A 19 -5.16 39.25 -7.70
CA ALA A 19 -5.88 38.49 -6.68
C ALA A 19 -6.73 37.37 -7.29
N PHE A 20 -7.36 37.61 -8.45
CA PHE A 20 -8.13 36.60 -9.16
C PHE A 20 -7.24 35.50 -9.73
N GLN A 21 -6.06 35.86 -10.26
CA GLN A 21 -5.07 34.90 -10.76
C GLN A 21 -4.36 34.13 -9.64
N GLY A 22 -4.23 34.72 -8.45
CA GLY A 22 -3.59 34.10 -7.29
C GLY A 22 -4.53 33.40 -6.31
N GLY A 23 -5.83 33.67 -6.35
CA GLY A 23 -6.75 33.34 -5.26
C GLY A 23 -7.67 32.13 -5.48
N GLU A 24 -8.02 31.79 -6.72
CA GLU A 24 -9.09 30.78 -6.93
C GLU A 24 -8.81 29.75 -8.04
N TYR A 25 -7.84 30.02 -8.92
CA TYR A 25 -7.40 29.07 -9.97
C TYR A 25 -5.90 29.24 -10.24
N GLY A 26 -5.10 29.21 -9.17
CA GLY A 26 -3.67 29.48 -9.25
C GLY A 26 -2.92 28.40 -10.03
N THR A 27 -1.82 28.79 -10.68
CA THR A 27 -0.84 27.84 -11.25
C THR A 27 -0.34 26.82 -10.22
N LEU A 28 -0.36 27.19 -8.93
CA LEU A 28 -0.07 26.31 -7.80
C LEU A 28 -1.12 25.22 -7.61
N ASP A 29 -2.41 25.54 -7.71
CA ASP A 29 -3.49 24.54 -7.62
C ASP A 29 -3.41 23.55 -8.78
N TRP A 30 -3.10 24.04 -9.98
CA TRP A 30 -2.86 23.17 -11.13
C TRP A 30 -1.67 22.23 -10.92
N LEU A 31 -0.57 22.73 -10.32
CA LEU A 31 0.59 21.90 -10.00
C LEU A 31 0.26 20.88 -8.90
N GLN A 32 -0.49 21.28 -7.89
CA GLN A 32 -0.95 20.40 -6.81
C GLN A 32 -1.88 19.31 -7.33
N LEU A 33 -2.84 19.67 -8.19
CA LEU A 33 -3.75 18.74 -8.83
C LEU A 33 -3.00 17.75 -9.74
N ARG A 34 -1.98 18.22 -10.46
CA ARG A 34 -1.10 17.34 -11.24
C ARG A 34 -0.30 16.38 -10.38
N ARG A 35 0.20 16.82 -9.23
CA ARG A 35 0.92 15.96 -8.28
C ARG A 35 -0.01 14.89 -7.71
N GLN A 36 -1.20 15.29 -7.24
CA GLN A 36 -2.22 14.36 -6.77
C GLN A 36 -2.59 13.33 -7.84
N LEU A 37 -2.82 13.76 -9.07
CA LEU A 37 -3.11 12.85 -10.18
C LEU A 37 -1.95 11.89 -10.48
N ALA A 38 -0.70 12.34 -10.35
CA ALA A 38 0.48 11.50 -10.54
C ALA A 38 0.63 10.46 -9.42
N GLU A 39 0.38 10.85 -8.17
CA GLU A 39 0.40 9.98 -6.99
C GLU A 39 -0.69 8.91 -7.08
N GLU A 40 -1.93 9.30 -7.35
CA GLU A 40 -3.05 8.36 -7.52
C GLU A 40 -2.78 7.36 -8.66
N ARG A 41 -2.27 7.84 -9.81
CA ARG A 41 -1.89 6.95 -10.91
C ARG A 41 -0.75 6.01 -10.54
N ALA A 42 0.18 6.42 -9.67
CA ALA A 42 1.24 5.54 -9.20
C ALA A 42 0.68 4.46 -8.26
N ALA A 43 -0.25 4.81 -7.38
CA ALA A 43 -0.95 3.87 -6.51
C ALA A 43 -1.75 2.83 -7.33
N LEU A 44 -2.50 3.28 -8.35
CA LEU A 44 -3.23 2.38 -9.24
C LEU A 44 -2.31 1.40 -9.96
N ARG A 45 -1.18 1.87 -10.50
CA ARG A 45 -0.21 0.98 -11.15
C ARG A 45 0.38 -0.06 -10.20
N ALA A 46 0.68 0.33 -8.95
CA ALA A 46 1.16 -0.61 -7.95
C ALA A 46 0.12 -1.70 -7.67
N LEU A 47 -1.15 -1.30 -7.51
CA LEU A 47 -2.25 -2.22 -7.27
C LEU A 47 -2.51 -3.16 -8.46
N GLU A 48 -2.42 -2.67 -9.69
CA GLU A 48 -2.52 -3.50 -10.90
C GLU A 48 -1.44 -4.59 -10.95
N VAL A 49 -0.20 -4.25 -10.57
CA VAL A 49 0.90 -5.22 -10.50
C VAL A 49 0.62 -6.29 -9.45
N ASP A 50 0.11 -5.90 -8.29
CA ASP A 50 -0.26 -6.84 -7.23
C ASP A 50 -1.40 -7.76 -7.67
N LEU A 51 -2.43 -7.22 -8.31
CA LEU A 51 -3.54 -8.00 -8.86
C LEU A 51 -3.07 -8.99 -9.93
N ASP A 52 -2.19 -8.59 -10.85
CA ASP A 52 -1.65 -9.51 -11.85
C ASP A 52 -0.80 -10.62 -11.20
N SER A 53 0.01 -10.27 -10.19
CA SER A 53 0.79 -11.23 -9.42
C SER A 53 -0.10 -12.26 -8.72
N LEU A 54 -1.13 -11.81 -8.01
CA LEU A 54 -2.11 -12.68 -7.37
C LEU A 54 -2.87 -13.53 -8.38
N GLY A 55 -3.28 -12.94 -9.51
CA GLY A 55 -3.98 -13.66 -10.58
C GLY A 55 -3.11 -14.75 -11.23
N ARG A 56 -1.80 -14.55 -11.35
CA ARG A 56 -0.87 -15.61 -11.78
C ARG A 56 -0.74 -16.71 -10.74
N ALA A 57 -0.64 -16.36 -9.46
CA ALA A 57 -0.55 -17.34 -8.38
C ALA A 57 -1.83 -18.19 -8.27
N ALA A 58 -3.00 -17.56 -8.35
CA ALA A 58 -4.29 -18.25 -8.36
C ALA A 58 -4.41 -19.21 -9.54
N ARG A 59 -4.09 -18.77 -10.76
CA ARG A 59 -4.09 -19.64 -11.95
C ARG A 59 -3.14 -20.81 -11.80
N ALA A 60 -1.92 -20.59 -11.31
CA ALA A 60 -0.97 -21.68 -11.06
C ALA A 60 -1.57 -22.69 -10.08
N LEU A 61 -2.21 -22.23 -9.01
CA LEU A 61 -2.86 -23.11 -8.05
C LEU A 61 -4.06 -23.86 -8.64
N GLU A 62 -4.80 -23.28 -9.59
CA GLU A 62 -5.94 -23.95 -10.22
C GLU A 62 -5.53 -24.98 -11.28
N THR A 63 -4.46 -24.71 -12.03
CA THR A 63 -4.12 -25.50 -13.22
C THR A 63 -2.90 -26.40 -13.06
N ASP A 64 -1.99 -26.11 -12.12
CA ASP A 64 -0.75 -26.87 -11.93
C ASP A 64 -0.87 -27.83 -10.74
N PRO A 65 -0.89 -29.16 -10.98
CA PRO A 65 -0.93 -30.17 -9.92
C PRO A 65 0.24 -30.08 -8.92
N VAL A 66 1.42 -29.62 -9.36
CA VAL A 66 2.60 -29.48 -8.48
C VAL A 66 2.41 -28.30 -7.53
N ALA A 67 1.85 -27.19 -8.02
CA ALA A 67 1.52 -26.04 -7.19
C ALA A 67 0.44 -26.40 -6.15
N GLN A 68 -0.58 -27.17 -6.55
CA GLN A 68 -1.61 -27.70 -5.66
C GLN A 68 -1.04 -28.61 -4.58
N GLU A 69 -0.20 -29.56 -4.96
CA GLU A 69 0.43 -30.48 -4.01
C GLU A 69 1.30 -29.72 -3.00
N ARG A 70 2.10 -28.75 -3.46
CA ARG A 70 2.92 -27.91 -2.59
C ARG A 70 2.04 -27.16 -1.58
N ALA A 71 1.00 -26.48 -2.04
CA ALA A 71 0.09 -25.77 -1.15
C ALA A 71 -0.64 -26.71 -0.18
N ALA A 72 -1.05 -27.90 -0.63
CA ALA A 72 -1.66 -28.92 0.22
C ALA A 72 -0.73 -29.40 1.34
N ARG A 73 0.56 -29.60 1.02
CA ARG A 73 1.59 -29.99 1.98
C ARG A 73 1.94 -28.88 2.96
N GLU A 74 2.10 -27.65 2.48
CA GLU A 74 2.53 -26.50 3.28
C GLU A 74 1.41 -25.97 4.20
N GLN A 75 0.20 -25.81 3.67
CA GLN A 75 -0.91 -25.21 4.41
C GLN A 75 -1.66 -26.23 5.27
N PHE A 76 -1.80 -27.46 4.79
CA PHE A 76 -2.64 -28.48 5.43
C PHE A 76 -1.86 -29.70 5.92
N GLY A 77 -0.55 -29.80 5.65
CA GLY A 77 0.26 -30.94 6.07
C GLY A 77 -0.15 -32.26 5.42
N MET A 78 -0.84 -32.20 4.27
CA MET A 78 -1.34 -33.41 3.59
C MET A 78 -0.18 -34.25 3.06
N ILE A 79 -0.30 -35.56 3.16
CA ILE A 79 0.68 -36.53 2.66
C ILE A 79 0.00 -37.54 1.74
N ARG A 80 0.73 -38.07 0.76
CA ARG A 80 0.20 -39.12 -0.10
C ARG A 80 0.16 -40.46 0.63
N PRO A 81 -0.72 -41.40 0.22
CA PRO A 81 -0.67 -42.76 0.71
C PRO A 81 0.72 -43.36 0.54
N GLY A 82 1.31 -43.87 1.62
CA GLY A 82 2.65 -44.47 1.63
C GLY A 82 3.80 -43.53 2.01
N GLU A 83 3.56 -42.24 2.20
CA GLU A 83 4.55 -41.30 2.72
C GLU A 83 4.57 -41.26 4.25
N ILE A 84 5.74 -40.95 4.84
CA ILE A 84 5.92 -40.85 6.30
C ILE A 84 6.35 -39.42 6.64
N LEU A 85 5.59 -38.75 7.51
CA LEU A 85 5.90 -37.40 7.99
C LEU A 85 6.87 -37.47 9.19
N TYR A 86 8.08 -36.91 9.02
CA TYR A 86 9.01 -36.73 10.13
C TYR A 86 8.83 -35.35 10.77
N ARG A 87 8.55 -35.30 12.08
CA ARG A 87 8.49 -34.06 12.85
C ARG A 87 9.68 -33.99 13.80
N LEU A 88 10.54 -32.99 13.62
CA LEU A 88 11.65 -32.72 14.53
C LEU A 88 11.10 -32.02 15.77
N VAL A 89 11.12 -32.68 16.92
CA VAL A 89 10.81 -32.06 18.22
C VAL A 89 12.12 -31.69 18.92
N PRO A 90 12.24 -30.47 19.47
CA PRO A 90 13.40 -30.11 20.30
C PRO A 90 13.50 -31.07 21.48
N ARG A 91 14.73 -31.45 21.85
CA ARG A 91 14.93 -32.20 23.09
C ARG A 91 14.53 -31.30 24.26
N VAL A 92 13.44 -31.66 24.94
CA VAL A 92 13.12 -31.09 26.25
C VAL A 92 14.20 -31.56 27.21
N ASN A 93 15.02 -30.63 27.70
CA ASN A 93 15.94 -30.90 28.80
C ASN A 93 15.09 -31.10 30.06
N PRO A 94 15.19 -32.23 30.78
CA PRO A 94 14.37 -32.52 31.95
C PRO A 94 14.64 -31.62 33.18
N GLY A 95 15.36 -30.50 33.02
CA GLY A 95 15.63 -29.52 34.08
C GLY A 95 14.89 -28.18 33.92
N SER A 96 14.22 -27.94 32.80
CA SER A 96 13.44 -26.70 32.58
C SER A 96 11.95 -26.99 32.68
N SER A 97 11.48 -27.22 33.92
CA SER A 97 10.05 -27.24 34.23
C SER A 97 9.45 -25.84 33.99
N PRO A 98 8.48 -25.67 33.09
CA PRO A 98 7.72 -24.43 32.95
C PRO A 98 6.68 -24.35 34.07
N GLY A 99 7.14 -24.20 35.31
CA GLY A 99 6.28 -24.28 36.49
C GLY A 99 6.88 -23.75 37.79
N ALA A 100 8.05 -23.11 37.75
CA ALA A 100 8.61 -22.41 38.91
C ALA A 100 8.52 -20.89 38.68
N ALA A 101 7.30 -20.36 38.67
CA ALA A 101 7.12 -18.95 38.99
C ALA A 101 7.41 -18.78 40.49
N PRO A 102 8.31 -17.88 40.91
CA PRO A 102 8.55 -17.64 42.32
C PRO A 102 7.30 -17.02 42.93
N VAL A 103 6.63 -17.76 43.82
CA VAL A 103 5.62 -17.19 44.73
C VAL A 103 6.40 -16.32 45.72
N HIS A 104 6.37 -15.00 45.50
CA HIS A 104 6.88 -14.02 46.46
C HIS A 104 5.87 -13.85 47.61
N PRO A 105 6.34 -13.75 48.87
CA PRO A 105 5.49 -13.43 50.02
C PRO A 105 4.99 -11.98 50.00
#